data_AF-A0A5Q3H9T6-F1
#
_entry.id   AF-A0A5Q3H9T6-F1
#
_cell.length_a   1.000
_cell.length_b   1.000
_cell.length_c   1.000
_cell.angle_alpha   90.00
_cell.angle_beta   90.00
_cell.angle_gamma   90.00
#
_symmetry.space_group_name_H-M   'P 1'
#
loop_
_entity.id
_entity.type
_entity.pdbx_description
1 polymer ?
#
loop_
_entity_poly.entity_id
_entity_poly.type
_entity_poly.pdbx_seq_one_letter_code
_entity_poly.pdbx_strand_id
1 'polypeptide(L)'
;MNDILNTAAKVQDAADKFTTIADEMKTKRRKAFDEGKITADEVMQNVSEETMLRELATKLYVKSNDYVVAGAQASQMELNKAIADAKEKIAEIAQFKRAVNIFVSVIGLAGSILSGQPLAIVGAISGVKEAVKGGEEKDVPVQKKAGK
;
A
#
# COMPACT_ATOMS: atom_id res chain seq x y z
N MET A 1 -7.21 -25.85 -0.42
CA MET A 1 -7.13 -24.69 0.49
C MET A 1 -6.38 -23.59 -0.23
N ASN A 2 -6.91 -22.38 -0.26
CA ASN A 2 -6.22 -21.21 -0.80
C ASN A 2 -5.42 -20.58 0.35
N ASP A 3 -4.17 -21.00 0.53
CA ASP A 3 -3.30 -20.47 1.60
C ASP A 3 -2.42 -19.31 1.09
N ILE A 4 -2.40 -18.22 1.86
CA ILE A 4 -1.58 -17.04 1.64
C ILE A 4 -0.22 -17.21 2.31
N LEU A 5 0.88 -16.90 1.60
CA LEU A 5 2.23 -16.80 2.17
C LEU A 5 2.70 -18.07 2.92
N ASN A 6 2.38 -19.23 2.36
CA ASN A 6 2.77 -20.54 2.91
C ASN A 6 4.15 -21.05 2.46
N THR A 7 4.90 -20.24 1.71
CA THR A 7 6.26 -20.57 1.28
C THR A 7 7.17 -19.35 1.40
N ALA A 8 8.46 -19.59 1.63
CA ALA A 8 9.49 -18.56 1.64
C ALA A 8 9.42 -17.66 0.38
N ALA A 9 9.28 -18.26 -0.79
CA ALA A 9 9.21 -17.55 -2.07
C ALA A 9 8.03 -16.56 -2.15
N LYS A 10 6.86 -16.93 -1.60
CA LYS A 10 5.69 -16.04 -1.58
C LYS A 10 5.89 -14.85 -0.63
N VAL A 11 6.59 -15.07 0.49
CA VAL A 11 6.93 -14.01 1.46
C VAL A 11 7.97 -13.05 0.87
N GLN A 12 8.98 -13.58 0.17
CA GLN A 12 9.97 -12.78 -0.55
C GLN A 12 9.32 -11.93 -1.64
N ASP A 13 8.46 -12.52 -2.47
CA ASP A 13 7.71 -11.82 -3.52
C ASP A 13 6.85 -10.67 -2.96
N ALA A 14 6.22 -10.86 -1.79
CA ALA A 14 5.49 -9.78 -1.12
C ALA A 14 6.44 -8.66 -0.64
N ALA A 15 7.61 -9.01 -0.08
CA ALA A 15 8.61 -8.06 0.36
C ALA A 15 9.21 -7.24 -0.81
N ASP A 16 9.49 -7.89 -1.93
CA ASP A 16 9.92 -7.24 -3.17
C ASP A 16 8.88 -6.20 -3.60
N LYS A 17 7.61 -6.59 -3.65
CA LYS A 17 6.53 -5.69 -4.06
C LYS A 17 6.35 -4.51 -3.10
N PHE A 18 6.44 -4.70 -1.79
CA PHE A 18 6.41 -3.58 -0.83
C PHE A 18 7.56 -2.61 -1.04
N THR A 19 8.75 -3.11 -1.36
CA THR A 19 9.90 -2.27 -1.71
C THR A 19 9.59 -1.42 -2.95
N THR A 20 9.01 -2.02 -3.99
CA THR A 20 8.62 -1.26 -5.19
C THR A 20 7.56 -0.20 -4.93
N ILE A 21 6.62 -0.43 -4.00
CA ILE A 21 5.62 0.57 -3.60
C ILE A 21 6.28 1.73 -2.86
N ALA A 22 7.26 1.46 -1.99
CA ALA A 22 8.04 2.50 -1.33
C ALA A 22 8.79 3.39 -2.34
N ASP A 23 9.35 2.80 -3.39
CA ASP A 23 10.04 3.55 -4.46
C ASP A 23 9.08 4.42 -5.28
N GLU A 24 7.87 3.92 -5.56
CA GLU A 24 6.83 4.70 -6.26
C GLU A 24 6.39 5.90 -5.42
N MET A 25 6.15 5.69 -4.13
CA MET A 25 5.76 6.75 -3.20
C MET A 25 6.85 7.81 -3.06
N LYS A 26 8.13 7.41 -2.99
CA LYS A 26 9.28 8.31 -3.00
C LYS A 26 9.31 9.18 -4.25
N THR A 27 9.14 8.57 -5.42
CA THR A 27 9.12 9.26 -6.72
C THR A 27 7.99 10.29 -6.76
N LYS A 28 6.79 9.89 -6.34
CA LYS A 28 5.62 10.75 -6.31
C LYS A 28 5.75 11.92 -5.34
N ARG A 29 6.29 11.68 -4.15
CA ARG A 29 6.58 12.72 -3.16
C ARG A 29 7.55 13.75 -3.69
N ARG A 30 8.65 13.30 -4.31
CA ARG A 30 9.64 14.20 -4.90
C ARG A 30 8.99 15.10 -5.95
N LYS A 31 8.24 14.53 -6.89
CA LYS A 31 7.52 15.29 -7.92
C LYS A 31 6.54 16.29 -7.32
N ALA A 32 5.74 15.87 -6.33
CA ALA A 32 4.76 16.76 -5.70
C ALA A 32 5.43 17.93 -4.96
N PHE A 33 6.59 17.72 -4.34
CA PHE A 33 7.35 18.77 -3.67
C PHE A 33 7.97 19.73 -4.69
N ASP A 34 8.59 19.22 -5.75
CA ASP A 34 9.19 20.02 -6.82
C ASP A 34 8.14 20.90 -7.53
N GLU A 35 6.89 20.43 -7.61
CA GLU A 35 5.74 21.17 -8.14
C GLU A 35 5.07 22.12 -7.12
N GLY A 36 5.57 22.19 -5.88
CA GLY A 36 5.01 23.02 -4.81
C GLY A 36 3.63 22.58 -4.31
N LYS A 37 3.23 21.34 -4.59
CA LYS A 37 1.91 20.79 -4.20
C LYS A 37 1.86 20.29 -2.77
N ILE A 38 3.01 20.09 -2.14
CA ILE A 38 3.15 19.66 -0.75
C ILE A 38 4.23 20.47 -0.04
N THR A 39 4.09 20.58 1.27
CA THR A 39 5.02 21.27 2.16
C THR A 39 6.20 20.39 2.57
N ALA A 40 7.26 21.00 3.12
CA ALA A 40 8.39 20.26 3.69
C ALA A 40 7.96 19.35 4.86
N ASP A 41 6.97 19.77 5.66
CA ASP A 41 6.44 18.97 6.76
C ASP A 41 5.71 17.71 6.25
N GLU A 42 4.89 17.86 5.21
CA GLU A 42 4.24 16.71 4.53
C GLU A 42 5.28 15.76 3.93
N VAL A 43 6.41 16.28 3.43
CA VAL A 43 7.52 15.45 2.97
C VAL A 43 8.13 14.65 4.12
N MET A 44 8.44 15.29 5.24
CA MET A 44 9.05 14.63 6.40
C MET A 44 8.17 13.53 6.97
N GLN A 45 6.86 13.79 7.09
CA GLN A 45 5.90 12.78 7.55
C GLN A 45 5.91 11.56 6.62
N ASN A 46 5.80 11.78 5.31
CA ASN A 46 5.75 10.66 4.36
C ASN A 46 7.08 9.91 4.21
N VAL A 47 8.23 10.57 4.47
CA VAL A 47 9.53 9.88 4.58
C VAL A 47 9.53 8.89 5.75
N SER A 48 8.92 9.24 6.89
CA SER A 48 8.81 8.32 8.03
C SER A 48 7.96 7.09 7.69
N GLU A 49 6.84 7.29 7.01
CA GLU A 49 5.99 6.21 6.52
C GLU A 49 6.76 5.31 5.53
N GLU A 50 7.53 5.91 4.62
CA GLU A 50 8.36 5.16 3.66
C GLU A 50 9.39 4.29 4.36
N THR A 51 10.11 4.85 5.33
CA THR A 51 11.07 4.11 6.15
C THR A 51 10.39 2.93 6.84
N MET A 52 9.20 3.13 7.40
CA MET A 52 8.44 2.06 8.05
C MET A 52 8.10 0.93 7.06
N LEU A 53 7.61 1.23 5.85
CA LEU A 53 7.32 0.18 4.87
C LEU A 53 8.59 -0.61 4.50
N ARG A 54 9.72 0.08 4.32
CA ARG A 54 11.01 -0.56 4.01
C ARG A 54 11.47 -1.46 5.14
N GLU A 55 11.37 -1.03 6.40
CA GLU A 55 11.70 -1.87 7.54
C GLU A 55 10.82 -3.13 7.62
N LEU A 56 9.51 -3.00 7.33
CA LEU A 56 8.61 -4.14 7.30
C LEU A 56 8.97 -5.10 6.16
N ALA A 57 9.31 -4.59 4.97
CA ALA A 57 9.81 -5.40 3.86
C ALA A 57 11.11 -6.14 4.22
N THR A 58 12.08 -5.46 4.86
CA THR A 58 13.30 -6.09 5.38
C THR A 58 12.99 -7.21 6.37
N LYS A 59 12.09 -6.96 7.33
CA LYS A 59 11.65 -7.98 8.29
C LYS A 59 10.99 -9.17 7.59
N LEU A 60 10.25 -8.96 6.51
CA LEU A 60 9.66 -10.04 5.72
C LEU A 60 10.71 -10.88 5.02
N TYR A 61 11.77 -10.29 4.46
CA TYR A 61 12.89 -11.07 3.93
C TYR A 61 13.53 -11.95 5.00
N VAL A 62 13.82 -11.39 6.17
CA VAL A 62 14.39 -12.16 7.30
C VAL A 62 13.46 -13.30 7.70
N LYS A 63 12.16 -13.03 7.79
CA LYS A 63 11.14 -13.99 8.23
C LYS A 63 10.73 -15.01 7.17
N SER A 64 11.08 -14.77 5.90
CA SER A 64 10.82 -15.73 4.81
C SER A 64 11.46 -17.10 5.04
N ASN A 65 12.54 -17.14 5.83
CA ASN A 65 13.20 -18.38 6.24
C ASN A 65 12.39 -19.23 7.23
N ASP A 66 11.37 -18.64 7.88
CA ASP A 66 10.65 -19.24 9.01
C ASP A 66 9.20 -19.65 8.70
N TYR A 67 8.70 -19.47 7.46
CA TYR A 67 7.24 -19.37 7.27
C TYR A 67 6.49 -20.52 6.58
N VAL A 68 5.42 -20.92 7.27
CA VAL A 68 4.12 -21.32 6.72
C VAL A 68 3.02 -20.51 7.45
N VAL A 69 2.31 -19.61 6.77
CA VAL A 69 1.03 -19.07 7.25
C VAL A 69 -0.10 -19.92 6.68
N ALA A 70 -0.86 -20.60 7.54
CA ALA A 70 -1.98 -21.45 7.15
C ALA A 70 -3.29 -20.91 7.72
N GLY A 71 -4.41 -21.12 7.01
CA GLY A 71 -5.75 -20.84 7.54
C GLY A 71 -6.34 -19.46 7.21
N ALA A 72 -5.73 -18.69 6.30
CA ALA A 72 -6.41 -17.54 5.69
C ALA A 72 -7.38 -18.04 4.61
N GLN A 73 -8.61 -17.50 4.57
CA GLN A 73 -9.56 -17.83 3.50
C GLN A 73 -9.30 -17.09 2.19
N ALA A 74 -8.52 -16.00 2.22
CA ALA A 74 -8.13 -15.28 1.01
C ALA A 74 -7.01 -16.01 0.26
N SER A 75 -6.92 -15.81 -1.04
CA SER A 75 -5.92 -16.45 -1.91
C SER A 75 -4.64 -15.60 -2.08
N GLN A 76 -3.52 -16.24 -2.40
CA GLN A 76 -2.28 -15.53 -2.80
C GLN A 76 -2.52 -14.56 -3.96
N MET A 77 -3.44 -14.90 -4.86
CA MET A 77 -3.83 -14.05 -5.98
C MET A 77 -4.47 -12.73 -5.50
N GLU A 78 -5.33 -12.77 -4.49
CA GLU A 78 -5.96 -11.56 -3.94
C GLU A 78 -4.99 -10.65 -3.22
N LEU A 79 -4.02 -11.22 -2.51
CA LEU A 79 -2.91 -10.46 -1.92
C LEU A 79 -2.10 -9.77 -3.01
N ASN A 80 -1.65 -10.53 -4.01
CA ASN A 80 -0.85 -10.01 -5.11
C ASN A 80 -1.60 -8.92 -5.88
N LYS A 81 -2.90 -9.11 -6.11
CA LYS A 81 -3.75 -8.11 -6.75
C LYS A 81 -3.84 -6.84 -5.91
N ALA A 82 -4.13 -6.93 -4.61
CA ALA A 82 -4.24 -5.74 -3.76
C ALA A 82 -2.94 -4.92 -3.75
N ILE A 83 -1.78 -5.59 -3.72
CA ILE A 83 -0.47 -4.94 -3.76
C ILE A 83 -0.23 -4.28 -5.14
N ALA A 84 -0.55 -4.98 -6.23
CA ALA A 84 -0.40 -4.44 -7.58
C ALA A 84 -1.32 -3.23 -7.83
N ASP A 85 -2.61 -3.36 -7.47
CA ASP A 85 -3.61 -2.29 -7.61
C ASP A 85 -3.19 -1.05 -6.78
N ALA A 86 -2.65 -1.25 -5.57
CA ALA A 86 -2.15 -0.16 -4.74
C ALA A 86 -0.95 0.56 -5.39
N LYS A 87 0.01 -0.19 -5.93
CA LYS A 87 1.16 0.37 -6.65
C LYS A 87 0.70 1.22 -7.84
N GLU A 88 -0.14 0.64 -8.70
CA GLU A 88 -0.66 1.30 -9.90
C GLU A 88 -1.43 2.58 -9.51
N LYS A 89 -2.32 2.49 -8.52
CA LYS A 89 -3.08 3.66 -8.07
C LYS A 89 -2.18 4.74 -7.46
N ILE A 90 -1.16 4.36 -6.68
CA ILE A 90 -0.16 5.31 -6.17
C ILE A 90 0.56 5.96 -7.34
N ALA A 91 0.92 5.27 -8.42
CA ALA A 91 1.56 5.88 -9.59
C ALA A 91 0.62 6.90 -10.29
N GLU A 92 -0.64 6.52 -10.51
CA GLU A 92 -1.57 7.28 -11.36
C GLU A 92 -2.25 8.48 -10.65
N ILE A 93 -2.61 8.35 -9.37
CA ILE A 93 -3.54 9.31 -8.74
C ILE A 93 -2.96 10.71 -8.59
N ALA A 94 -3.59 11.76 -9.11
CA ALA A 94 -2.99 13.10 -9.08
C ALA A 94 -2.82 13.68 -7.66
N GLN A 95 -3.69 13.29 -6.72
CA GLN A 95 -3.71 13.83 -5.36
C GLN A 95 -2.73 13.10 -4.44
N PHE A 96 -1.70 13.81 -3.96
CA PHE A 96 -0.68 13.26 -3.07
C PHE A 96 -1.26 12.69 -1.77
N LYS A 97 -2.18 13.41 -1.11
CA LYS A 97 -2.81 12.93 0.14
C LYS A 97 -3.55 11.61 -0.03
N ARG A 98 -4.15 11.38 -1.21
CA ARG A 98 -4.80 10.10 -1.51
C ARG A 98 -3.76 8.99 -1.71
N ALA A 99 -2.65 9.28 -2.40
CA ALA A 99 -1.54 8.33 -2.53
C ALA A 99 -0.98 7.93 -1.15
N VAL A 100 -0.81 8.91 -0.24
CA VAL A 100 -0.41 8.65 1.16
C VAL A 100 -1.39 7.73 1.88
N ASN A 101 -2.70 7.94 1.74
CA ASN A 101 -3.69 7.08 2.37
C ASN A 101 -3.61 5.62 1.88
N ILE A 102 -3.45 5.41 0.57
CA ILE A 102 -3.22 4.08 0.00
C ILE A 102 -1.93 3.48 0.56
N PHE A 103 -0.87 4.29 0.64
CA PHE A 103 0.43 3.88 1.16
C PHE A 103 0.37 3.43 2.63
N VAL A 104 -0.35 4.16 3.49
CA VAL A 104 -0.56 3.77 4.90
C VAL A 104 -1.32 2.45 5.01
N SER A 105 -2.33 2.20 4.17
CA SER A 105 -3.01 0.91 4.12
C SER A 105 -2.07 -0.24 3.73
N VAL A 106 -1.13 0.02 2.82
CA VAL A 106 -0.10 -0.97 2.43
C VAL A 106 0.86 -1.26 3.59
N ILE A 107 1.26 -0.25 4.37
CA ILE A 107 2.03 -0.44 5.61
C ILE A 107 1.27 -1.35 6.58
N GLY A 108 -0.03 -1.10 6.78
CA GLY A 108 -0.90 -1.95 7.61
C GLY A 108 -0.94 -3.40 7.13
N LEU A 109 -1.02 -3.62 5.81
CA LEU A 109 -0.95 -4.94 5.21
C LEU A 109 0.39 -5.64 5.48
N ALA A 110 1.53 -4.96 5.28
CA ALA A 110 2.84 -5.52 5.58
C ALA A 110 2.99 -5.90 7.07
N GLY A 111 2.48 -5.06 7.98
CA GLY A 111 2.42 -5.35 9.41
C GLY A 111 1.56 -6.57 9.74
N SER A 112 0.37 -6.67 9.15
CA SER A 112 -0.51 -7.84 9.31
C SER A 112 0.15 -9.13 8.82
N ILE A 113 0.87 -9.08 7.71
CA ILE A 113 1.63 -10.25 7.21
C ILE A 113 2.70 -10.66 8.22
N LEU A 114 3.48 -9.69 8.72
CA LEU A 114 4.51 -9.97 9.72
C LEU A 114 3.96 -10.54 11.02
N SER A 115 2.72 -10.19 11.40
CA SER A 115 2.07 -10.78 12.57
C SER A 115 1.75 -12.27 12.40
N GLY A 116 1.65 -12.76 11.16
CA GLY A 116 1.25 -14.12 10.84
C GLY A 116 -0.20 -14.47 11.16
N GLN A 117 -1.03 -13.48 11.54
CA GLN A 117 -2.43 -13.71 11.90
C GLN A 117 -3.33 -13.71 10.65
N PRO A 118 -3.95 -14.85 10.29
CA PRO A 118 -4.69 -14.96 9.04
C PRO A 118 -5.84 -13.96 8.88
N LEU A 119 -6.61 -13.73 9.95
CA LEU A 119 -7.74 -12.79 9.93
C LEU A 119 -7.29 -11.34 9.75
N ALA A 120 -6.16 -10.95 10.35
CA ALA A 120 -5.59 -9.61 10.20
C ALA A 120 -5.11 -9.35 8.77
N ILE A 121 -4.57 -10.37 8.10
CA ILE A 121 -4.14 -10.29 6.70
C ILE A 121 -5.36 -10.07 5.79
N VAL A 122 -6.43 -10.84 5.98
CA VAL A 122 -7.67 -10.70 5.19
C VAL A 122 -8.27 -9.29 5.39
N GLY A 123 -8.35 -8.82 6.63
CA GLY A 123 -8.83 -7.47 6.93
C GLY A 123 -7.99 -6.39 6.24
N ALA A 124 -6.66 -6.52 6.27
CA ALA A 124 -5.76 -5.55 5.64
C ALA A 124 -5.80 -5.59 4.11
N ILE A 125 -5.99 -6.76 3.48
CA ILE A 125 -6.23 -6.86 2.02
C ILE A 125 -7.49 -6.06 1.64
N SER A 126 -8.57 -6.22 2.41
CA SER A 126 -9.80 -5.44 2.20
C SER A 126 -9.55 -3.95 2.41
N GLY A 127 -8.82 -3.55 3.45
CA GLY A 127 -8.45 -2.15 3.70
C GLY A 127 -7.68 -1.52 2.54
N VAL A 128 -6.73 -2.24 1.95
CA VAL A 128 -6.02 -1.78 0.74
C VAL A 128 -6.97 -1.65 -0.45
N LYS A 129 -7.83 -2.65 -0.70
CA LYS A 129 -8.82 -2.59 -1.79
C LYS A 129 -9.75 -1.38 -1.64
N GLU A 130 -10.23 -1.10 -0.43
CA GLU A 130 -11.09 0.05 -0.17
C GLU A 130 -10.34 1.38 -0.29
N ALA A 131 -9.06 1.44 0.12
CA ALA A 131 -8.24 2.65 -0.09
C ALA A 131 -8.00 2.94 -1.59
N VAL A 132 -7.81 1.89 -2.41
CA VAL A 132 -7.68 2.00 -3.87
C VAL A 132 -8.99 2.49 -4.50
N LYS A 133 -10.14 1.89 -4.13
CA LYS A 133 -11.47 2.27 -4.63
C LYS A 133 -11.93 3.64 -4.17
N GLY A 134 -11.63 4.03 -2.93
CA GLY A 134 -11.88 5.37 -2.40
C GLY A 134 -11.16 6.46 -3.19
N GLY A 135 -10.17 6.10 -4.02
CA GLY A 135 -9.57 6.97 -5.02
C GLY A 135 -10.43 7.23 -6.27
N GLU A 136 -11.56 6.55 -6.44
CA GLU A 136 -12.49 6.68 -7.58
C GLU A 136 -13.73 7.54 -7.27
N GLU A 137 -14.04 7.85 -6.00
CA GLU A 137 -15.18 8.73 -5.69
C GLU A 137 -14.85 10.23 -5.86
N LYS A 138 -15.27 10.73 -7.03
CA LYS A 138 -15.79 12.07 -7.36
C LYS A 138 -14.80 13.24 -7.40
N ASP A 139 -14.22 13.46 -8.58
CA ASP A 139 -14.14 14.81 -9.15
C ASP A 139 -15.57 15.28 -9.45
N VAL A 140 -16.23 15.91 -8.48
CA VAL A 140 -17.47 16.67 -8.75
C VAL A 140 -17.04 17.96 -9.46
N PRO A 141 -17.51 18.24 -10.69
CA PRO A 141 -17.27 19.54 -11.30
C PRO A 141 -17.86 20.64 -10.42
N VAL A 142 -17.02 21.60 -10.02
CA VAL A 142 -17.41 22.82 -9.31
C VAL A 142 -18.54 23.47 -10.12
N GLN A 143 -19.73 23.51 -9.51
CA GLN A 143 -20.90 24.15 -10.10
C GLN A 143 -20.58 25.63 -10.35
N LYS A 144 -20.50 26.03 -11.63
CA LYS A 144 -20.66 27.43 -11.99
C LYS A 144 -22.11 27.80 -11.68
N LYS A 145 -22.33 28.49 -10.56
CA LYS A 145 -23.56 29.24 -10.35
C LYS A 145 -23.65 30.31 -11.43
N ALA A 146 -24.54 30.09 -12.39
CA ALA A 146 -25.03 31.12 -13.30
C ALA A 146 -26.55 31.17 -13.15
N GLY A 147 -27.08 32.35 -12.84
CA GLY A 147 -28.50 32.65 -12.71
C GLY A 147 -28.81 33.23 -11.34
N LYS A 148 -29.43 34.40 -11.20
CA LYS A 148 -29.99 35.37 -12.14
C LYS A 148 -29.89 36.75 -11.49
#